data_AF-A0A7S0WFE4-F1
#
_entry.id   AF-A0A7S0WFE4-F1
#
_cell.length_a   1.000
_cell.length_b   1.000
_cell.length_c   1.000
_cell.angle_alpha   90.00
_cell.angle_beta   90.00
_cell.angle_gamma   90.00
#
_symmetry.space_group_name_H-M   'P 1'
#
loop_
_entity.id
_entity.type
_entity.pdbx_description
1 polymer ?
#
loop_
_entity_poly.entity_id
_entity_poly.type
_entity_poly.pdbx_seq_one_letter_code
_entity_poly.pdbx_strand_id
1 'polypeptide(L)'
;MSRQGTGRSVGRGKASFVDESLFGSGKPGASPTGKTQTLTLEKLTNPNKGSPREEIVTVTRSDLERMLKAPMVMTADDIAATRRDLQAKREEAQAVSKARKEKMLRLAEEAKKKAPETETDRLKAAANAKIKTRAEYLMEEQEDAVKHMNQMMLYSKCVTIRDAQIEEKKQMMLEAEEENRRQDLMMEIERIKALEQYEVREAQRIEERKRGAKVLEEQIQERERERIRQEELRDQERIIMLKEMERMKEEELAQQIERKLAGKALMEEVAASNSEQIKRKELQKVREKEEDVKILEYTRARDAREAALAAEKERIAREKEMETARLRAMQERAADKQAELDELRARRYQEAKEREWRAKEKAAAERQSAMQRELAGAREAQKAAKIRQRAEVARVEHDEFMRVLAVNRAKESEELSQQATTMAIHDRYKNELLAQIASNEERRKLERQQYLEEGRRLREAAEQERLRLQEIKQRKLGELTDAGVPSKYRAELDKFKVGAH
;
A
#
# COMPACT_ATOMS: atom_id res chain seq x y z
N MET A 1 14.80 -4.17 -20.98
CA MET A 1 14.99 -3.14 -22.04
C MET A 1 15.60 -1.90 -21.39
N SER A 2 16.46 -1.16 -22.11
CA SER A 2 17.07 0.08 -21.61
C SER A 2 16.30 1.31 -22.10
N ARG A 3 16.19 2.35 -21.27
CA ARG A 3 16.12 3.76 -21.68
C ARG A 3 16.66 4.66 -20.57
N GLN A 4 17.41 5.68 -20.95
CA GLN A 4 18.12 6.60 -20.07
C GLN A 4 17.64 8.04 -20.32
N GLY A 5 17.73 8.90 -19.28
CA GLY A 5 17.77 10.36 -19.43
C GLY A 5 16.44 11.05 -19.81
N THR A 6 16.33 12.37 -19.71
CA THR A 6 17.21 13.41 -19.11
C THR A 6 16.35 14.61 -18.71
N GLY A 7 16.69 15.33 -17.62
CA GLY A 7 15.97 16.56 -17.26
C GLY A 7 16.53 17.26 -16.02
N ARG A 8 17.59 18.06 -16.19
CA ARG A 8 18.29 18.77 -15.10
C ARG A 8 18.17 20.28 -15.29
N SER A 9 17.22 20.92 -14.61
CA SER A 9 17.07 22.38 -14.61
C SER A 9 17.80 23.01 -13.40
N VAL A 10 18.59 24.06 -13.66
CA VAL A 10 19.31 24.82 -12.63
C VAL A 10 18.67 26.21 -12.52
N GLY A 11 18.03 26.49 -11.39
CA GLY A 11 17.38 27.77 -11.09
C GLY A 11 18.00 28.45 -9.88
N ARG A 12 18.68 29.59 -10.10
CA ARG A 12 19.38 30.38 -9.07
C ARG A 12 18.54 30.61 -7.80
N GLY A 13 19.14 30.33 -6.64
CA GLY A 13 18.65 30.85 -5.36
C GLY A 13 18.74 32.38 -5.29
N LYS A 14 17.80 33.01 -4.57
CA LYS A 14 17.86 34.44 -4.24
C LYS A 14 18.67 34.63 -2.96
N ALA A 15 19.74 35.39 -3.01
CA ALA A 15 20.45 35.82 -1.80
C ALA A 15 19.68 36.97 -1.13
N SER A 16 19.44 36.85 0.17
CA SER A 16 19.04 37.97 1.02
C SER A 16 20.25 38.87 1.27
N PHE A 17 20.14 40.16 0.97
CA PHE A 17 21.13 41.15 1.40
C PHE A 17 20.48 42.07 2.44
N VAL A 18 20.94 41.96 3.68
CA VAL A 18 20.60 42.85 4.80
C VAL A 18 21.77 43.82 4.95
N ASP A 19 21.48 45.10 5.11
CA ASP A 19 22.50 46.16 5.17
C ASP A 19 23.03 46.31 6.61
N GLU A 20 24.24 45.80 6.86
CA GLU A 20 24.91 45.83 8.17
C GLU A 20 25.74 47.11 8.40
N SER A 21 25.20 48.28 8.07
CA SER A 21 25.87 49.59 8.27
C SER A 21 25.27 50.45 9.39
N LEU A 22 24.50 49.87 10.33
CA LEU A 22 23.64 50.63 11.27
C LEU A 22 24.17 50.78 12.71
N PHE A 23 25.48 50.63 12.97
CA PHE A 23 26.06 50.74 14.31
C PHE A 23 27.40 51.53 14.37
N GLY A 24 27.51 52.46 15.33
CA GLY A 24 28.72 53.10 15.93
C GLY A 24 29.92 53.52 15.04
N SER A 25 30.32 54.80 14.96
CA SER A 25 31.01 55.63 15.99
C SER A 25 32.35 55.06 16.51
N GLY A 26 33.47 55.79 16.64
CA GLY A 26 33.82 57.17 16.21
C GLY A 26 35.14 57.69 16.84
N LYS A 27 35.59 58.89 16.43
CA LYS A 27 36.81 59.63 16.92
C LYS A 27 38.19 59.08 16.39
N PRO A 28 39.38 59.70 16.69
CA PRO A 28 39.85 60.84 15.87
C PRO A 28 41.38 60.93 15.58
N GLY A 29 41.76 61.80 14.62
CA GLY A 29 42.94 62.68 14.77
C GLY A 29 44.19 62.45 13.89
N ALA A 30 45.11 63.42 14.00
CA ALA A 30 46.49 63.49 13.49
C ALA A 30 46.74 63.63 11.96
N SER A 31 47.43 64.71 11.60
CA SER A 31 48.26 64.93 10.41
C SER A 31 49.74 64.57 10.76
N PRO A 32 50.80 64.72 9.90
CA PRO A 32 50.92 65.50 8.67
C PRO A 32 51.78 64.83 7.53
N THR A 33 52.44 65.65 6.71
CA THR A 33 53.31 65.36 5.54
C THR A 33 52.56 65.02 4.23
N GLY A 34 53.04 65.42 3.04
CA GLY A 34 54.12 66.38 2.73
C GLY A 34 54.58 66.32 1.25
N LYS A 35 55.26 67.39 0.78
CA LYS A 35 55.88 67.59 -0.56
C LYS A 35 54.92 67.90 -1.74
N THR A 36 55.38 68.31 -2.93
CA THR A 36 56.06 69.58 -3.38
C THR A 36 55.90 69.67 -4.92
N GLN A 37 56.13 70.85 -5.53
CA GLN A 37 56.41 71.09 -6.99
C GLN A 37 55.19 70.91 -7.95
N THR A 38 54.73 71.87 -8.77
CA THR A 38 55.31 72.75 -9.83
C THR A 38 55.58 72.04 -11.16
N LEU A 39 55.38 72.63 -12.36
CA LEU A 39 54.95 74.01 -12.74
C LEU A 39 53.48 73.99 -13.31
N THR A 40 52.95 74.70 -14.33
CA THR A 40 53.45 75.66 -15.36
C THR A 40 52.32 76.52 -15.98
N LEU A 41 52.72 77.59 -16.69
CA LEU A 41 52.10 78.35 -17.82
C LEU A 41 50.61 78.12 -18.22
N GLU A 42 49.80 79.12 -18.62
CA GLU A 42 49.99 80.56 -18.93
C GLU A 42 48.78 81.40 -18.39
N LYS A 43 48.44 82.66 -18.73
CA LYS A 43 49.01 83.76 -19.57
C LYS A 43 48.39 85.10 -19.12
N LEU A 44 49.13 86.21 -19.01
CA LEU A 44 48.61 87.59 -19.16
C LEU A 44 49.72 88.65 -19.13
N THR A 45 49.82 89.46 -20.19
CA THR A 45 50.81 90.54 -20.34
C THR A 45 50.17 91.92 -20.15
N ASN A 46 50.86 92.84 -19.48
CA ASN A 46 51.02 94.19 -20.02
C ASN A 46 52.26 94.91 -19.43
N PRO A 47 52.97 95.75 -20.20
CA PRO A 47 54.21 96.37 -19.75
C PRO A 47 54.00 97.80 -19.23
N ASN A 48 54.64 98.16 -18.11
CA ASN A 48 55.61 99.27 -18.09
C ASN A 48 56.35 99.32 -16.73
N LYS A 49 57.69 99.32 -16.74
CA LYS A 49 58.53 99.70 -15.60
C LYS A 49 59.97 99.98 -16.07
N GLY A 50 60.18 101.20 -16.57
CA GLY A 50 61.52 101.73 -16.82
C GLY A 50 62.29 101.95 -15.51
N SER A 51 63.62 101.95 -15.59
CA SER A 51 64.53 102.24 -14.47
C SER A 51 64.39 103.69 -13.99
N PRO A 52 64.68 103.97 -12.70
CA PRO A 52 64.90 105.36 -12.27
C PRO A 52 66.08 105.94 -13.04
N ARG A 53 65.91 107.16 -13.57
CA ARG A 53 67.02 107.98 -14.07
C ARG A 53 67.35 109.06 -13.03
N GLU A 54 68.61 109.42 -12.96
CA GLU A 54 69.06 110.62 -12.25
C GLU A 54 68.65 111.84 -13.09
N GLU A 55 67.51 112.44 -12.76
CA GLU A 55 67.03 113.63 -13.48
C GLU A 55 67.54 114.91 -12.83
N ILE A 56 68.32 115.65 -13.63
CA ILE A 56 68.90 116.95 -13.30
C ILE A 56 67.78 117.93 -12.95
N VAL A 57 67.86 118.58 -11.79
CA VAL A 57 66.85 119.55 -11.33
C VAL A 57 66.93 120.84 -12.16
N THR A 58 66.28 120.84 -13.32
CA THR A 58 66.08 122.04 -14.14
C THR A 58 64.95 122.88 -13.52
N VAL A 59 65.31 124.00 -12.88
CA VAL A 59 64.36 124.97 -12.33
C VAL A 59 63.45 125.49 -13.45
N THR A 60 62.17 125.11 -13.44
CA THR A 60 61.23 125.50 -14.48
C THR A 60 60.83 126.97 -14.35
N ARG A 61 60.21 127.55 -15.40
CA ARG A 61 59.67 128.92 -15.33
C ARG A 61 58.67 129.08 -14.18
N SER A 62 57.85 128.04 -13.96
CA SER A 62 56.93 127.90 -12.82
C SER A 62 57.61 127.76 -11.45
N ASP A 63 58.86 127.26 -11.37
CA ASP A 63 59.64 127.26 -10.13
C ASP A 63 60.17 128.67 -9.81
N LEU A 64 60.71 129.38 -10.81
CA LEU A 64 61.12 130.78 -10.67
C LEU A 64 59.95 131.68 -10.26
N GLU A 65 58.78 131.51 -10.88
CA GLU A 65 57.55 132.21 -10.50
C GLU A 65 57.04 131.85 -9.09
N ARG A 66 57.39 130.67 -8.57
CA ARG A 66 57.13 130.30 -7.16
C ARG A 66 58.14 130.95 -6.21
N MET A 67 59.40 131.10 -6.61
CA MET A 67 60.45 131.73 -5.79
C MET A 67 60.38 133.26 -5.77
N LEU A 68 59.79 133.89 -6.80
CA LEU A 68 59.55 135.34 -6.88
C LEU A 68 58.26 135.78 -6.15
N LYS A 69 57.38 134.86 -5.77
CA LYS A 69 56.21 135.18 -4.92
C LYS A 69 56.67 135.34 -3.48
N ALA A 70 56.32 136.49 -2.88
CA ALA A 70 56.56 136.75 -1.47
C ALA A 70 55.94 135.63 -0.60
N PRO A 71 56.58 135.25 0.52
CA PRO A 71 56.08 134.19 1.39
C PRO A 71 54.77 134.64 2.04
N MET A 72 53.65 134.18 1.48
CA MET A 72 52.33 134.38 2.06
C MET A 72 52.28 133.59 3.37
N VAL A 73 52.23 134.32 4.49
CA VAL A 73 52.09 133.73 5.84
C VAL A 73 50.66 133.22 5.98
N MET A 74 50.41 132.05 5.41
CA MET A 74 49.15 131.34 5.52
C MET A 74 48.92 130.98 6.98
N THR A 75 47.76 131.38 7.52
CA THR A 75 47.37 131.03 8.88
C THR A 75 47.10 129.53 9.01
N ALA A 76 47.03 129.03 10.24
CA ALA A 76 46.66 127.63 10.48
C ALA A 76 45.29 127.28 9.85
N ASP A 77 44.37 128.25 9.79
CA ASP A 77 43.05 128.10 9.18
C ASP A 77 43.10 128.05 7.65
N ASP A 78 44.00 128.81 6.99
CA ASP A 78 44.20 128.73 5.53
C ASP A 78 44.78 127.37 5.10
N ILE A 79 45.68 126.81 5.93
CA ILE A 79 46.23 125.46 5.73
C ILE A 79 45.14 124.40 5.97
N ALA A 80 44.27 124.60 6.96
CA ALA A 80 43.13 123.74 7.20
C ALA A 80 42.06 123.83 6.09
N ALA A 81 41.82 125.02 5.52
CA ALA A 81 40.91 125.25 4.41
C ALA A 81 41.42 124.57 3.13
N THR A 82 42.65 124.86 2.71
CA THR A 82 43.25 124.21 1.51
C THR A 82 43.35 122.69 1.65
N ARG A 83 43.57 122.15 2.86
CA ARG A 83 43.49 120.71 3.13
C ARG A 83 42.07 120.16 3.00
N ARG A 84 41.05 120.88 3.49
CA ARG A 84 39.63 120.53 3.30
C ARG A 84 39.26 120.54 1.81
N ASP A 85 39.66 121.56 1.05
CA ASP A 85 39.39 121.65 -0.39
C ASP A 85 40.05 120.53 -1.19
N LEU A 86 41.29 120.19 -0.86
CA LEU A 86 42.02 119.10 -1.52
C LEU A 86 41.46 117.73 -1.14
N GLN A 87 40.97 117.57 0.10
CA GLN A 87 40.21 116.38 0.50
C GLN A 87 38.85 116.31 -0.18
N ALA A 88 38.10 117.41 -0.29
CA ALA A 88 36.82 117.48 -0.99
C ALA A 88 36.96 117.10 -2.47
N LYS A 89 37.93 117.69 -3.18
CA LYS A 89 38.25 117.32 -4.58
C LYS A 89 38.68 115.85 -4.74
N ARG A 90 39.39 115.30 -3.75
CA ARG A 90 39.74 113.87 -3.71
C ARG A 90 38.53 112.97 -3.43
N GLU A 91 37.60 113.41 -2.59
CA GLU A 91 36.38 112.68 -2.28
C GLU A 91 35.37 112.73 -3.42
N GLU A 92 35.27 113.86 -4.13
CA GLU A 92 34.52 114.05 -5.39
C GLU A 92 35.06 113.12 -6.48
N ALA A 93 36.37 113.15 -6.75
CA ALA A 93 37.02 112.22 -7.69
C ALA A 93 36.84 110.74 -7.29
N GLN A 94 36.74 110.44 -5.99
CA GLN A 94 36.45 109.10 -5.49
C GLN A 94 34.96 108.76 -5.45
N ALA A 95 34.03 109.73 -5.49
CA ALA A 95 32.60 109.49 -5.31
C ALA A 95 32.05 108.57 -6.41
N VAL A 96 32.46 108.80 -7.66
CA VAL A 96 32.12 107.94 -8.81
C VAL A 96 32.62 106.51 -8.59
N SER A 97 33.82 106.33 -8.04
CA SER A 97 34.38 105.00 -7.75
C SER A 97 33.72 104.33 -6.54
N LYS A 98 33.37 105.09 -5.49
CA LYS A 98 32.65 104.60 -4.29
C LYS A 98 31.26 104.13 -4.69
N ALA A 99 30.49 104.95 -5.43
CA ALA A 99 29.17 104.59 -5.93
C ALA A 99 29.20 103.37 -6.87
N ARG A 100 30.23 103.25 -7.73
CA ARG A 100 30.43 102.05 -8.56
C ARG A 100 30.73 100.80 -7.72
N LYS A 101 31.58 100.92 -6.70
CA LYS A 101 31.90 99.81 -5.78
C LYS A 101 30.67 99.39 -4.96
N GLU A 102 29.86 100.33 -4.50
CA GLU A 102 28.64 100.05 -3.75
C GLU A 102 27.57 99.40 -4.63
N LYS A 103 27.36 99.87 -5.87
CA LYS A 103 26.49 99.18 -6.84
C LYS A 103 26.97 97.74 -7.11
N MET A 104 28.27 97.52 -7.28
CA MET A 104 28.84 96.18 -7.42
C MET A 104 28.62 95.31 -6.17
N LEU A 105 28.66 95.90 -4.96
CA LEU A 105 28.39 95.18 -3.72
C LEU A 105 26.91 94.76 -3.62
N ARG A 106 25.97 95.69 -3.88
CA ARG A 106 24.53 95.40 -3.89
C ARG A 106 24.18 94.35 -4.95
N LEU A 107 24.74 94.45 -6.15
CA LEU A 107 24.58 93.45 -7.22
C LEU A 107 25.17 92.08 -6.82
N ALA A 108 26.27 92.04 -6.06
CA ALA A 108 26.83 90.78 -5.55
C ALA A 108 25.97 90.15 -4.43
N GLU A 109 25.31 90.96 -3.59
CA GLU A 109 24.33 90.46 -2.61
C GLU A 109 23.06 89.95 -3.28
N GLU A 110 22.55 90.66 -4.29
CA GLU A 110 21.44 90.18 -5.12
C GLU A 110 21.79 88.89 -5.87
N ALA A 111 23.00 88.80 -6.44
CA ALA A 111 23.47 87.58 -7.10
C ALA A 111 23.59 86.40 -6.13
N LYS A 112 24.03 86.64 -4.88
CA LYS A 112 24.02 85.60 -3.83
C LYS A 112 22.61 85.17 -3.43
N LYS A 113 21.64 86.09 -3.36
CA LYS A 113 20.22 85.78 -3.08
C LYS A 113 19.49 85.11 -4.25
N LYS A 114 19.97 85.33 -5.48
CA LYS A 114 19.45 84.74 -6.73
C LYS A 114 20.27 83.52 -7.20
N ALA A 115 21.23 83.05 -6.40
CA ALA A 115 22.00 81.84 -6.71
C ALA A 115 21.07 80.62 -6.69
N PRO A 116 21.07 79.76 -7.72
CA PRO A 116 20.21 78.58 -7.74
C PRO A 116 20.63 77.58 -6.66
N GLU A 117 19.65 77.05 -5.93
CA GLU A 117 19.87 76.01 -4.91
C GLU A 117 20.59 74.79 -5.48
N THR A 118 21.58 74.30 -4.73
CA THR A 118 22.33 73.07 -5.03
C THR A 118 21.38 71.87 -5.15
N GLU A 119 21.69 70.90 -6.02
CA GLU A 119 20.88 69.68 -6.15
C GLU A 119 20.75 68.92 -4.81
N THR A 120 21.82 68.89 -4.01
CA THR A 120 21.81 68.32 -2.65
C THR A 120 20.79 68.97 -1.73
N ASP A 121 20.51 70.26 -1.92
CA ASP A 121 19.65 71.05 -1.04
C ASP A 121 18.20 71.00 -1.51
N ARG A 122 17.97 70.92 -2.84
CA ARG A 122 16.68 70.53 -3.43
C ARG A 122 16.25 69.13 -3.01
N LEU A 123 17.18 68.17 -3.00
CA LEU A 123 16.91 66.79 -2.54
C LEU A 123 16.57 66.76 -1.04
N LYS A 124 17.28 67.52 -0.20
CA LYS A 124 16.92 67.70 1.23
C LYS A 124 15.56 68.37 1.38
N ALA A 125 15.26 69.42 0.62
CA ALA A 125 13.97 70.12 0.67
C ALA A 125 12.82 69.18 0.30
N ALA A 126 12.98 68.37 -0.77
CA ALA A 126 12.01 67.36 -1.18
C ALA A 126 11.84 66.22 -0.15
N ALA A 127 12.93 65.80 0.51
CA ALA A 127 12.87 64.83 1.60
C ALA A 127 12.15 65.41 2.84
N ASN A 128 12.49 66.63 3.25
CA ASN A 128 11.86 67.34 4.35
C ASN A 128 10.37 67.61 4.09
N ALA A 129 9.98 67.94 2.85
CA ALA A 129 8.59 68.07 2.45
C ALA A 129 7.83 66.74 2.61
N LYS A 130 8.38 65.62 2.10
CA LYS A 130 7.79 64.29 2.30
C LYS A 130 7.66 63.90 3.77
N ILE A 131 8.65 64.24 4.60
CA ILE A 131 8.62 64.02 6.05
C ILE A 131 7.52 64.86 6.69
N LYS A 132 7.38 66.14 6.31
CA LYS A 132 6.34 67.05 6.82
C LYS A 132 4.94 66.56 6.45
N THR A 133 4.68 66.23 5.18
CA THR A 133 3.39 65.67 4.73
C THR A 133 3.07 64.33 5.39
N ARG A 134 4.08 63.49 5.66
CA ARG A 134 3.88 62.25 6.43
C ARG A 134 3.57 62.52 7.90
N ALA A 135 4.19 63.53 8.51
CA ALA A 135 3.88 63.93 9.89
C ALA A 135 2.48 64.56 10.00
N GLU A 136 2.07 65.35 9.01
CA GLU A 136 0.72 65.91 8.89
C GLU A 136 -0.33 64.79 8.78
N TYR A 137 -0.16 63.84 7.86
CA TYR A 137 -1.03 62.66 7.75
C TYR A 137 -1.07 61.80 9.03
N LEU A 138 0.06 61.64 9.73
CA LEU A 138 0.10 60.91 11.01
C LEU A 138 -0.59 61.67 12.17
N MET A 139 -0.74 62.99 12.07
CA MET A 139 -1.53 63.78 13.02
C MET A 139 -3.03 63.67 12.68
N GLU A 140 -3.39 63.69 11.40
CA GLU A 140 -4.76 63.47 10.91
C GLU A 140 -5.28 62.07 11.29
N GLU A 141 -4.48 61.01 11.12
CA GLU A 141 -4.78 59.65 11.60
C GLU A 141 -4.96 59.55 13.13
N GLN A 142 -4.39 60.50 13.88
CA GLN A 142 -4.49 60.54 15.35
C GLN A 142 -5.74 61.29 15.85
N GLU A 143 -6.56 61.87 14.96
CA GLU A 143 -7.89 62.38 15.30
C GLU A 143 -8.89 61.24 15.54
N ASP A 144 -9.67 61.31 16.63
CA ASP A 144 -10.57 60.21 17.02
C ASP A 144 -11.69 59.95 15.99
N ALA A 145 -12.12 60.97 15.26
CA ALA A 145 -13.04 60.82 14.13
C ALA A 145 -12.44 59.98 12.99
N VAL A 146 -11.16 60.18 12.67
CA VAL A 146 -10.45 59.42 11.62
C VAL A 146 -10.21 57.98 12.08
N LYS A 147 -9.86 57.75 13.35
CA LYS A 147 -9.81 56.39 13.94
C LYS A 147 -11.14 55.67 13.81
N HIS A 148 -12.27 56.34 14.03
CA HIS A 148 -13.60 55.73 13.87
C HIS A 148 -13.94 55.45 12.40
N MET A 149 -13.58 56.34 11.46
CA MET A 149 -13.67 56.05 10.01
C MET A 149 -12.82 54.85 9.61
N ASN A 150 -11.62 54.70 10.19
CA ASN A 150 -10.74 53.56 9.96
C ASN A 150 -11.28 52.26 10.60
N GLN A 151 -11.98 52.32 11.73
CA GLN A 151 -12.77 51.18 12.25
C GLN A 151 -13.88 50.77 11.29
N MET A 152 -14.65 51.73 10.75
CA MET A 152 -15.71 51.45 9.75
C MET A 152 -15.13 50.85 8.47
N MET A 153 -14.00 51.37 7.98
CA MET A 153 -13.29 50.86 6.80
C MET A 153 -12.74 49.44 7.03
N LEU A 154 -12.19 49.16 8.22
CA LEU A 154 -11.73 47.82 8.58
C LEU A 154 -12.90 46.84 8.68
N TYR A 155 -14.00 47.24 9.31
CA TYR A 155 -15.22 46.43 9.38
C TYR A 155 -15.75 46.08 7.99
N SER A 156 -15.85 47.07 7.09
CA SER A 156 -16.25 46.86 5.68
C SER A 156 -15.36 45.82 4.98
N LYS A 157 -14.02 45.95 5.07
CA LYS A 157 -13.08 44.98 4.49
C LYS A 157 -13.26 43.58 5.07
N CYS A 158 -13.44 43.46 6.38
CA CYS A 158 -13.69 42.19 7.07
C CYS A 158 -15.03 41.54 6.68
N VAL A 159 -16.08 42.34 6.43
CA VAL A 159 -17.37 41.84 5.93
C VAL A 159 -17.24 41.34 4.50
N THR A 160 -16.61 42.09 3.59
CA THR A 160 -16.41 41.64 2.19
C THR A 160 -15.62 40.32 2.12
N ILE A 161 -14.59 40.15 2.96
CA ILE A 161 -13.84 38.89 3.05
C ILE A 161 -14.70 37.76 3.64
N ARG A 162 -15.51 38.04 4.67
CA ARG A 162 -16.44 37.07 5.26
C ARG A 162 -17.49 36.59 4.24
N ASP A 163 -18.05 37.49 3.46
CA ASP A 163 -19.10 37.17 2.50
C ASP A 163 -18.54 36.28 1.36
N ALA A 164 -17.32 36.58 0.89
CA ALA A 164 -16.58 35.72 -0.04
C ALA A 164 -16.29 34.33 0.58
N GLN A 165 -15.86 34.25 1.85
CA GLN A 165 -15.66 32.98 2.56
C GLN A 165 -16.96 32.18 2.75
N ILE A 166 -18.11 32.85 2.89
CA ILE A 166 -19.42 32.21 2.96
C ILE A 166 -19.82 31.63 1.59
N GLU A 167 -19.47 32.30 0.49
CA GLU A 167 -19.71 31.82 -0.87
C GLU A 167 -18.78 30.65 -1.25
N GLU A 168 -17.48 30.78 -0.97
CA GLU A 168 -16.48 29.70 -1.09
C GLU A 168 -16.90 28.47 -0.28
N LYS A 169 -17.38 28.65 0.96
CA LYS A 169 -17.88 27.55 1.78
C LYS A 169 -19.13 26.88 1.20
N LYS A 170 -20.04 27.63 0.55
CA LYS A 170 -21.20 27.03 -0.14
C LYS A 170 -20.75 26.19 -1.33
N GLN A 171 -19.77 26.66 -2.10
CA GLN A 171 -19.19 25.92 -3.22
C GLN A 171 -18.53 24.63 -2.73
N MET A 172 -17.67 24.68 -1.71
CA MET A 172 -17.05 23.49 -1.11
C MET A 172 -18.07 22.47 -0.57
N MET A 173 -19.21 22.90 0.00
CA MET A 173 -20.25 21.96 0.42
C MET A 173 -21.01 21.35 -0.75
N LEU A 174 -21.27 22.11 -1.83
CA LEU A 174 -21.90 21.59 -3.04
C LEU A 174 -21.00 20.56 -3.75
N GLU A 175 -19.71 20.88 -3.90
CA GLU A 175 -18.71 19.96 -4.46
C GLU A 175 -18.60 18.67 -3.62
N ALA A 176 -18.62 18.79 -2.29
CA ALA A 176 -18.64 17.63 -1.40
C ALA A 176 -19.94 16.80 -1.52
N GLU A 177 -21.11 17.43 -1.70
CA GLU A 177 -22.36 16.72 -1.97
C GLU A 177 -22.33 15.97 -3.33
N GLU A 178 -21.75 16.58 -4.37
CA GLU A 178 -21.63 15.92 -5.69
C GLU A 178 -20.62 14.78 -5.68
N GLU A 179 -19.47 14.95 -5.02
CA GLU A 179 -18.46 13.89 -4.86
C GLU A 179 -18.99 12.74 -3.99
N ASN A 180 -19.76 13.02 -2.92
CA ASN A 180 -20.46 11.98 -2.15
C ASN A 180 -21.49 11.22 -3.02
N ARG A 181 -22.37 11.93 -3.75
CA ARG A 181 -23.34 11.29 -4.69
C ARG A 181 -22.65 10.42 -5.74
N ARG A 182 -21.47 10.83 -6.19
CA ARG A 182 -20.64 10.07 -7.13
C ARG A 182 -20.06 8.80 -6.49
N GLN A 183 -19.63 8.86 -5.24
CA GLN A 183 -19.16 7.70 -4.48
C GLN A 183 -20.32 6.72 -4.20
N ASP A 184 -21.49 7.20 -3.77
CA ASP A 184 -22.70 6.39 -3.62
C ASP A 184 -23.07 5.66 -4.92
N LEU A 185 -23.05 6.37 -6.06
CA LEU A 185 -23.32 5.79 -7.38
C LEU A 185 -22.28 4.70 -7.74
N MET A 186 -21.01 4.93 -7.47
CA MET A 186 -19.95 3.94 -7.70
C MET A 186 -20.12 2.70 -6.83
N MET A 187 -20.46 2.87 -5.55
CA MET A 187 -20.77 1.76 -4.63
C MET A 187 -21.99 0.95 -5.10
N GLU A 188 -23.04 1.60 -5.58
CA GLU A 188 -24.22 0.92 -6.11
C GLU A 188 -23.90 0.17 -7.43
N ILE A 189 -23.09 0.76 -8.30
CA ILE A 189 -22.59 0.08 -9.52
C ILE A 189 -21.75 -1.16 -9.16
N GLU A 190 -20.92 -1.10 -8.13
CA GLU A 190 -20.16 -2.28 -7.65
C GLU A 190 -21.07 -3.33 -7.00
N ARG A 191 -22.10 -2.91 -6.24
CA ARG A 191 -23.13 -3.79 -5.67
C ARG A 191 -23.89 -4.54 -6.76
N ILE A 192 -24.32 -3.84 -7.81
CA ILE A 192 -25.02 -4.44 -8.97
C ILE A 192 -24.10 -5.43 -9.69
N LYS A 193 -22.85 -5.06 -10.01
CA LYS A 193 -21.87 -5.97 -10.63
C LYS A 193 -21.58 -7.21 -9.78
N ALA A 194 -21.58 -7.08 -8.45
CA ALA A 194 -21.42 -8.23 -7.56
C ALA A 194 -22.63 -9.17 -7.63
N LEU A 195 -23.86 -8.62 -7.66
CA LEU A 195 -25.10 -9.39 -7.84
C LEU A 195 -25.13 -10.10 -9.20
N GLU A 196 -24.83 -9.40 -10.30
CA GLU A 196 -24.71 -9.98 -11.65
C GLU A 196 -23.72 -11.17 -11.67
N GLN A 197 -22.57 -11.05 -10.99
CA GLN A 197 -21.62 -12.16 -10.87
C GLN A 197 -22.17 -13.35 -10.06
N TYR A 198 -23.02 -13.14 -9.06
CA TYR A 198 -23.69 -14.23 -8.35
C TYR A 198 -24.77 -14.88 -9.23
N GLU A 199 -25.57 -14.09 -9.95
CA GLU A 199 -26.58 -14.60 -10.89
C GLU A 199 -25.95 -15.42 -12.03
N VAL A 200 -24.82 -14.98 -12.59
CA VAL A 200 -24.08 -15.75 -13.61
C VAL A 200 -23.57 -17.08 -13.03
N ARG A 201 -23.08 -17.12 -11.79
CA ARG A 201 -22.67 -18.36 -11.11
C ARG A 201 -23.86 -19.26 -10.73
N GLU A 202 -25.03 -18.69 -10.45
CA GLU A 202 -26.28 -19.42 -10.23
C GLU A 202 -26.77 -20.07 -11.55
N ALA A 203 -26.82 -19.28 -12.62
CA ALA A 203 -27.20 -19.73 -13.96
C ALA A 203 -26.28 -20.84 -14.49
N GLN A 204 -24.96 -20.73 -14.28
CA GLN A 204 -24.00 -21.79 -14.60
C GLN A 204 -24.28 -23.10 -13.84
N ARG A 205 -24.51 -23.02 -12.52
CA ARG A 205 -24.87 -24.21 -11.71
C ARG A 205 -26.22 -24.81 -12.11
N ILE A 206 -27.17 -23.99 -12.59
CA ILE A 206 -28.46 -24.46 -13.12
C ILE A 206 -28.28 -25.13 -14.50
N GLU A 207 -27.45 -24.57 -15.38
CA GLU A 207 -27.04 -25.19 -16.65
C GLU A 207 -26.38 -26.55 -16.43
N GLU A 208 -25.41 -26.64 -15.52
CA GLU A 208 -24.73 -27.90 -15.17
C GLU A 208 -25.71 -28.95 -14.63
N ARG A 209 -26.62 -28.57 -13.74
CA ARG A 209 -27.70 -29.45 -13.25
C ARG A 209 -28.62 -29.93 -14.36
N LYS A 210 -29.00 -29.06 -15.30
CA LYS A 210 -29.82 -29.42 -16.48
C LYS A 210 -29.08 -30.39 -17.41
N ARG A 211 -27.78 -30.19 -17.64
CA ARG A 211 -26.94 -31.09 -18.44
C ARG A 211 -26.80 -32.46 -17.77
N GLY A 212 -26.55 -32.49 -16.46
CA GLY A 212 -26.51 -33.74 -15.68
C GLY A 212 -27.85 -34.49 -15.69
N ALA A 213 -28.97 -33.77 -15.57
CA ALA A 213 -30.31 -34.36 -15.66
C ALA A 213 -30.56 -35.00 -17.04
N LYS A 214 -30.20 -34.32 -18.14
CA LYS A 214 -30.31 -34.88 -19.51
C LYS A 214 -29.49 -36.16 -19.69
N VAL A 215 -28.25 -36.21 -19.21
CA VAL A 215 -27.41 -37.42 -19.30
C VAL A 215 -28.03 -38.58 -18.51
N LEU A 216 -28.66 -38.32 -17.36
CA LEU A 216 -29.40 -39.34 -16.62
C LEU A 216 -30.68 -39.80 -17.35
N GLU A 217 -31.39 -38.88 -18.00
CA GLU A 217 -32.56 -39.18 -18.84
C GLU A 217 -32.17 -40.06 -20.04
N GLU A 218 -31.08 -39.71 -20.74
CA GLU A 218 -30.50 -40.50 -21.83
C GLU A 218 -30.07 -41.90 -21.36
N GLN A 219 -29.42 -42.03 -20.21
CA GLN A 219 -29.04 -43.32 -19.61
C GLN A 219 -30.26 -44.17 -19.20
N ILE A 220 -31.35 -43.54 -18.73
CA ILE A 220 -32.60 -44.23 -18.43
C ILE A 220 -33.23 -44.75 -19.73
N GLN A 221 -33.32 -43.91 -20.78
CA GLN A 221 -33.83 -44.32 -22.08
C GLN A 221 -32.99 -45.42 -22.74
N GLU A 222 -31.66 -45.39 -22.58
CA GLU A 222 -30.77 -46.44 -23.10
C GLU A 222 -31.00 -47.78 -22.39
N ARG A 223 -31.12 -47.77 -21.05
CA ARG A 223 -31.47 -48.97 -20.27
C ARG A 223 -32.88 -49.48 -20.58
N GLU A 224 -33.83 -48.60 -20.83
CA GLU A 224 -35.19 -48.97 -21.25
C GLU A 224 -35.16 -49.71 -22.59
N ARG A 225 -34.41 -49.18 -23.58
CA ARG A 225 -34.16 -49.81 -24.89
C ARG A 225 -33.34 -51.09 -24.80
N GLU A 226 -32.45 -51.23 -23.81
CA GLU A 226 -31.74 -52.48 -23.56
C GLU A 226 -32.66 -53.53 -22.94
N ARG A 227 -33.50 -53.17 -21.97
CA ARG A 227 -34.49 -54.08 -21.38
C ARG A 227 -35.47 -54.60 -22.44
N ILE A 228 -36.00 -53.72 -23.28
CA ILE A 228 -36.89 -54.11 -24.39
C ILE A 228 -36.19 -55.09 -25.34
N ARG A 229 -34.94 -54.83 -25.75
CA ARG A 229 -34.17 -55.77 -26.58
C ARG A 229 -33.91 -57.12 -25.90
N GLN A 230 -33.71 -57.16 -24.58
CA GLN A 230 -33.57 -58.40 -23.82
C GLN A 230 -34.91 -59.16 -23.70
N GLU A 231 -36.04 -58.45 -23.62
CA GLU A 231 -37.39 -59.04 -23.64
C GLU A 231 -37.70 -59.60 -25.05
N GLU A 232 -37.42 -58.86 -26.12
CA GLU A 232 -37.53 -59.31 -27.52
C GLU A 232 -36.68 -60.57 -27.81
N LEU A 233 -35.44 -60.61 -27.31
CA LEU A 233 -34.56 -61.79 -27.46
C LEU A 233 -35.13 -63.00 -26.71
N ARG A 234 -35.65 -62.82 -25.48
CA ARG A 234 -36.27 -63.92 -24.72
C ARG A 234 -37.53 -64.46 -25.38
N ASP A 235 -38.36 -63.61 -25.99
CA ASP A 235 -39.53 -64.09 -26.73
C ASP A 235 -39.12 -64.77 -28.06
N GLN A 236 -38.02 -64.35 -28.71
CA GLN A 236 -37.44 -65.10 -29.83
C GLN A 236 -36.92 -66.49 -29.40
N GLU A 237 -36.14 -66.56 -28.32
CA GLU A 237 -35.68 -67.83 -27.71
C GLU A 237 -36.85 -68.74 -27.36
N ARG A 238 -37.90 -68.18 -26.76
CA ARG A 238 -39.14 -68.89 -26.40
C ARG A 238 -39.90 -69.40 -27.62
N ILE A 239 -39.98 -68.63 -28.71
CA ILE A 239 -40.60 -69.06 -29.98
C ILE A 239 -39.79 -70.19 -30.62
N ILE A 240 -38.45 -70.14 -30.56
CA ILE A 240 -37.57 -71.22 -31.03
C ILE A 240 -37.77 -72.48 -30.18
N MET A 241 -37.77 -72.35 -28.86
CA MET A 241 -37.98 -73.47 -27.92
C MET A 241 -39.37 -74.12 -28.09
N LEU A 242 -40.41 -73.33 -28.37
CA LEU A 242 -41.75 -73.85 -28.66
C LEU A 242 -41.77 -74.66 -29.96
N LYS A 243 -41.19 -74.14 -31.06
CA LYS A 243 -41.07 -74.86 -32.33
C LYS A 243 -40.25 -76.14 -32.21
N GLU A 244 -39.20 -76.14 -31.41
CA GLU A 244 -38.39 -77.33 -31.15
C GLU A 244 -39.18 -78.37 -30.32
N MET A 245 -39.96 -77.94 -29.32
CA MET A 245 -40.88 -78.82 -28.60
C MET A 245 -42.03 -79.35 -29.50
N GLU A 246 -42.47 -78.59 -30.49
CA GLU A 246 -43.46 -79.05 -31.49
C GLU A 246 -42.84 -80.13 -32.39
N ARG A 247 -41.65 -79.89 -32.96
CA ARG A 247 -40.88 -80.89 -33.73
C ARG A 247 -40.64 -82.18 -32.93
N MET A 248 -40.20 -82.07 -31.68
CA MET A 248 -39.98 -83.24 -30.82
C MET A 248 -41.27 -84.05 -30.57
N LYS A 249 -42.44 -83.39 -30.46
CA LYS A 249 -43.73 -84.09 -30.33
C LYS A 249 -44.15 -84.77 -31.63
N GLU A 250 -43.89 -84.16 -32.78
CA GLU A 250 -44.15 -84.79 -34.08
C GLU A 250 -43.26 -86.03 -34.28
N GLU A 251 -41.98 -85.96 -33.91
CA GLU A 251 -41.05 -87.09 -33.90
C GLU A 251 -41.47 -88.19 -32.91
N GLU A 252 -41.92 -87.85 -31.69
CA GLU A 252 -42.49 -88.82 -30.74
C GLU A 252 -43.78 -89.48 -31.26
N LEU A 253 -44.67 -88.71 -31.90
CA LEU A 253 -45.92 -89.24 -32.47
C LEU A 253 -45.64 -90.18 -33.64
N ALA A 254 -44.68 -89.85 -34.51
CA ALA A 254 -44.21 -90.73 -35.58
C ALA A 254 -43.66 -92.05 -35.00
N GLN A 255 -42.76 -91.98 -34.01
CA GLN A 255 -42.24 -93.18 -33.34
C GLN A 255 -43.34 -93.99 -32.64
N GLN A 256 -44.37 -93.36 -32.06
CA GLN A 256 -45.51 -94.09 -31.50
C GLN A 256 -46.35 -94.80 -32.57
N ILE A 257 -46.48 -94.22 -33.76
CA ILE A 257 -47.18 -94.84 -34.89
C ILE A 257 -46.36 -96.03 -35.42
N GLU A 258 -45.04 -95.87 -35.61
CA GLU A 258 -44.15 -96.97 -36.01
C GLU A 258 -44.16 -98.12 -34.99
N ARG A 259 -44.06 -97.83 -33.68
CA ARG A 259 -44.15 -98.87 -32.63
C ARG A 259 -45.49 -99.60 -32.64
N LYS A 260 -46.59 -98.90 -32.95
CA LYS A 260 -47.93 -99.52 -33.11
C LYS A 260 -48.04 -100.38 -34.38
N LEU A 261 -47.36 -100.00 -35.47
CA LEU A 261 -47.31 -100.78 -36.71
C LEU A 261 -46.43 -102.03 -36.54
N ALA A 262 -45.22 -101.89 -35.99
CA ALA A 262 -44.33 -103.01 -35.67
C ALA A 262 -44.98 -104.00 -34.68
N GLY A 263 -45.68 -103.49 -33.66
CA GLY A 263 -46.44 -104.31 -32.71
C GLY A 263 -47.57 -105.12 -33.37
N LYS A 264 -48.25 -104.57 -34.39
CA LYS A 264 -49.24 -105.30 -35.18
C LYS A 264 -48.59 -106.38 -36.05
N ALA A 265 -47.52 -106.05 -36.78
CA ALA A 265 -46.80 -107.00 -37.63
C ALA A 265 -46.29 -108.20 -36.83
N LEU A 266 -45.68 -107.95 -35.66
CA LEU A 266 -45.25 -109.02 -34.74
C LEU A 266 -46.42 -109.87 -34.22
N MET A 267 -47.59 -109.25 -33.97
CA MET A 267 -48.78 -109.98 -33.53
C MET A 267 -49.36 -110.86 -34.65
N GLU A 268 -49.31 -110.42 -35.91
CA GLU A 268 -49.68 -111.21 -37.08
C GLU A 268 -48.71 -112.37 -37.34
N GLU A 269 -47.40 -112.16 -37.18
CA GLU A 269 -46.37 -113.21 -37.26
C GLU A 269 -46.55 -114.28 -36.17
N VAL A 270 -46.79 -113.86 -34.92
CA VAL A 270 -47.09 -114.78 -33.80
C VAL A 270 -48.40 -115.52 -34.04
N ALA A 271 -49.44 -114.87 -34.58
CA ALA A 271 -50.70 -115.53 -34.94
C ALA A 271 -50.51 -116.58 -36.05
N ALA A 272 -49.73 -116.27 -37.08
CA ALA A 272 -49.39 -117.21 -38.15
C ALA A 272 -48.64 -118.45 -37.61
N SER A 273 -47.58 -118.23 -36.81
CA SER A 273 -46.80 -119.28 -36.16
C SER A 273 -47.65 -120.17 -35.24
N ASN A 274 -48.54 -119.58 -34.45
CA ASN A 274 -49.46 -120.32 -33.59
C ASN A 274 -50.47 -121.15 -34.41
N SER A 275 -50.99 -120.60 -35.52
CA SER A 275 -51.87 -121.35 -36.44
C SER A 275 -51.18 -122.56 -37.08
N GLU A 276 -49.87 -122.46 -37.33
CA GLU A 276 -49.07 -123.56 -37.85
C GLU A 276 -48.83 -124.64 -36.78
N GLN A 277 -48.54 -124.24 -35.54
CA GLN A 277 -48.40 -125.18 -34.42
C GLN A 277 -49.70 -125.93 -34.11
N ILE A 278 -50.87 -125.30 -34.27
CA ILE A 278 -52.17 -125.98 -34.12
C ILE A 278 -52.31 -127.08 -35.18
N LYS A 279 -52.07 -126.78 -36.47
CA LYS A 279 -52.12 -127.75 -37.56
C LYS A 279 -51.14 -128.92 -37.36
N ARG A 280 -49.91 -128.64 -36.90
CA ARG A 280 -48.91 -129.68 -36.56
C ARG A 280 -49.42 -130.58 -35.42
N LYS A 281 -50.05 -130.02 -34.38
CA LYS A 281 -50.63 -130.78 -33.26
C LYS A 281 -51.87 -131.61 -33.66
N GLU A 282 -52.69 -131.13 -34.58
CA GLU A 282 -53.82 -131.92 -35.11
C GLU A 282 -53.34 -133.11 -35.94
N LEU A 283 -52.33 -132.91 -36.81
CA LEU A 283 -51.72 -134.00 -37.58
C LEU A 283 -51.11 -135.09 -36.68
N GLN A 284 -50.54 -134.69 -35.53
CA GLN A 284 -50.01 -135.62 -34.54
C GLN A 284 -51.12 -136.40 -33.83
N LYS A 285 -52.19 -135.73 -33.39
CA LYS A 285 -53.38 -136.35 -32.76
C LYS A 285 -54.13 -137.34 -33.64
N VAL A 286 -54.00 -137.26 -34.97
CA VAL A 286 -54.57 -138.28 -35.86
C VAL A 286 -53.75 -139.58 -35.79
N ARG A 287 -52.42 -139.49 -35.74
CA ARG A 287 -51.54 -140.67 -35.61
C ARG A 287 -51.66 -141.34 -34.25
N GLU A 288 -51.69 -140.55 -33.18
CA GLU A 288 -51.87 -141.05 -31.80
C GLU A 288 -53.14 -141.93 -31.68
N LYS A 289 -54.25 -141.53 -32.31
CA LYS A 289 -55.50 -142.32 -32.36
C LYS A 289 -55.41 -143.64 -33.12
N GLU A 290 -54.53 -143.76 -34.13
CA GLU A 290 -54.34 -145.00 -34.91
C GLU A 290 -53.41 -146.01 -34.21
N GLU A 291 -52.70 -145.55 -33.16
CA GLU A 291 -51.85 -146.35 -32.29
C GLU A 291 -52.59 -146.74 -30.99
N ASP A 292 -53.33 -145.81 -30.37
CA ASP A 292 -54.13 -146.04 -29.15
C ASP A 292 -55.14 -147.20 -29.29
N VAL A 293 -55.79 -147.34 -30.44
CA VAL A 293 -56.74 -148.43 -30.72
C VAL A 293 -56.08 -149.82 -30.63
N LYS A 294 -54.80 -149.93 -30.98
CA LYS A 294 -54.03 -151.19 -30.89
C LYS A 294 -53.47 -151.45 -29.48
N ILE A 295 -53.36 -150.40 -28.66
CA ILE A 295 -52.86 -150.49 -27.27
C ILE A 295 -53.99 -150.88 -26.31
N LEU A 296 -55.21 -150.37 -26.54
CA LEU A 296 -56.39 -150.58 -25.69
C LEU A 296 -56.83 -152.05 -25.53
N GLU A 297 -56.58 -152.89 -26.53
CA GLU A 297 -56.88 -154.33 -26.47
C GLU A 297 -55.84 -155.12 -25.65
N TYR A 298 -54.63 -154.57 -25.47
CA TYR A 298 -53.53 -155.23 -24.77
C TYR A 298 -53.41 -154.78 -23.29
N THR A 299 -53.64 -153.50 -22.98
CA THR A 299 -53.49 -152.97 -21.60
C THR A 299 -54.53 -153.52 -20.62
N ARG A 300 -55.77 -153.77 -21.08
CA ARG A 300 -56.85 -154.38 -20.27
C ARG A 300 -56.48 -155.71 -19.61
N ALA A 301 -55.49 -156.43 -20.13
CA ALA A 301 -54.99 -157.68 -19.54
C ALA A 301 -53.82 -157.49 -18.55
N ARG A 302 -53.17 -156.31 -18.53
CA ARG A 302 -51.93 -156.03 -17.77
C ARG A 302 -52.15 -155.14 -16.55
N ASP A 303 -53.03 -154.15 -16.65
CA ASP A 303 -53.19 -153.10 -15.63
C ASP A 303 -53.66 -153.64 -14.27
N ALA A 304 -54.35 -154.79 -14.26
CA ALA A 304 -54.75 -155.52 -13.06
C ALA A 304 -53.58 -156.10 -12.23
N ARG A 305 -52.33 -156.03 -12.71
CA ARG A 305 -51.13 -156.50 -11.98
C ARG A 305 -50.14 -155.39 -11.61
N GLU A 306 -50.08 -154.28 -12.36
CA GLU A 306 -49.06 -153.24 -12.12
C GLU A 306 -49.46 -152.21 -11.05
N ALA A 307 -50.75 -152.11 -10.69
CA ALA A 307 -51.24 -151.23 -9.63
C ALA A 307 -50.55 -151.46 -8.27
N ALA A 308 -50.07 -152.67 -7.99
CA ALA A 308 -49.36 -153.01 -6.76
C ALA A 308 -47.90 -152.49 -6.69
N LEU A 309 -47.30 -152.11 -7.83
CA LEU A 309 -45.90 -151.64 -7.91
C LEU A 309 -45.79 -150.11 -8.01
N ALA A 310 -46.89 -149.39 -8.19
CA ALA A 310 -46.88 -147.93 -8.32
C ALA A 310 -46.34 -147.20 -7.07
N ALA A 311 -46.55 -147.78 -5.89
CA ALA A 311 -46.14 -147.21 -4.60
C ALA A 311 -44.60 -147.11 -4.40
N GLU A 312 -43.78 -147.83 -5.17
CA GLU A 312 -42.32 -147.76 -5.01
C GLU A 312 -41.69 -146.52 -5.71
N LYS A 313 -42.35 -146.00 -6.76
CA LYS A 313 -41.75 -145.01 -7.67
C LYS A 313 -41.60 -143.60 -7.08
N GLU A 314 -42.21 -143.33 -5.93
CA GLU A 314 -42.12 -142.04 -5.24
C GLU A 314 -40.68 -141.70 -4.77
N ARG A 315 -39.79 -142.70 -4.67
CA ARG A 315 -38.36 -142.46 -4.34
C ARG A 315 -37.55 -141.77 -5.43
N ILE A 316 -37.94 -141.86 -6.70
CA ILE A 316 -37.13 -141.39 -7.85
C ILE A 316 -37.31 -139.88 -8.11
N ALA A 317 -38.37 -139.27 -7.56
CA ALA A 317 -38.67 -137.84 -7.74
C ALA A 317 -37.57 -136.89 -7.23
N ARG A 318 -36.72 -137.33 -6.28
CA ARG A 318 -35.72 -136.48 -5.61
C ARG A 318 -34.43 -136.26 -6.41
N GLU A 319 -34.17 -136.99 -7.49
CA GLU A 319 -32.91 -136.85 -8.25
C GLU A 319 -32.92 -135.72 -9.29
N LYS A 320 -34.10 -135.20 -9.68
CA LYS A 320 -34.21 -134.23 -10.79
C LYS A 320 -34.39 -132.76 -10.38
N GLU A 321 -34.28 -132.45 -9.09
CA GLU A 321 -34.30 -131.05 -8.61
C GLU A 321 -32.91 -130.38 -8.73
N MET A 322 -31.82 -131.18 -8.67
CA MET A 322 -30.44 -130.69 -8.57
C MET A 322 -29.86 -130.07 -9.85
N GLU A 323 -30.43 -130.31 -11.04
CA GLU A 323 -29.84 -129.84 -12.30
C GLU A 323 -30.12 -128.35 -12.56
N THR A 324 -31.27 -127.83 -12.10
CA THR A 324 -31.70 -126.44 -12.34
C THR A 324 -31.04 -125.39 -11.43
N ALA A 325 -30.33 -125.83 -10.37
CA ALA A 325 -29.53 -124.97 -9.52
C ALA A 325 -28.19 -124.57 -10.17
N ARG A 326 -27.58 -125.50 -10.93
CA ARG A 326 -26.18 -125.40 -11.38
C ARG A 326 -25.91 -124.27 -12.38
N LEU A 327 -26.93 -123.89 -13.17
CA LEU A 327 -26.81 -122.84 -14.19
C LEU A 327 -26.96 -121.40 -13.65
N ARG A 328 -27.53 -121.20 -12.45
CA ARG A 328 -27.62 -119.86 -11.82
C ARG A 328 -26.32 -119.47 -11.12
N ALA A 329 -25.75 -120.37 -10.32
CA ALA A 329 -24.52 -120.16 -9.55
C ALA A 329 -23.26 -119.86 -10.40
N MET A 330 -23.30 -120.11 -11.71
CA MET A 330 -22.20 -119.79 -12.63
C MET A 330 -22.27 -118.35 -13.18
N GLN A 331 -23.44 -117.71 -13.18
CA GLN A 331 -23.62 -116.32 -13.62
C GLN A 331 -23.40 -115.32 -12.47
N GLU A 332 -23.82 -115.68 -11.26
CA GLU A 332 -23.64 -114.91 -10.02
C GLU A 332 -22.17 -114.50 -9.80
N ARG A 333 -21.25 -115.48 -9.87
CA ARG A 333 -19.78 -115.28 -9.76
C ARG A 333 -19.13 -114.43 -10.85
N ALA A 334 -19.86 -114.08 -11.91
CA ALA A 334 -19.38 -113.12 -12.92
C ALA A 334 -19.75 -111.68 -12.53
N ALA A 335 -20.92 -111.48 -11.91
CA ALA A 335 -21.36 -110.17 -11.41
C ALA A 335 -20.51 -109.72 -10.20
N ASP A 336 -20.20 -110.62 -9.26
CA ASP A 336 -19.37 -110.32 -8.07
C ASP A 336 -18.04 -109.66 -8.45
N LYS A 337 -17.37 -110.18 -9.49
CA LYS A 337 -16.08 -109.67 -9.96
C LYS A 337 -16.15 -108.30 -10.63
N GLN A 338 -17.32 -107.90 -11.13
CA GLN A 338 -17.52 -106.52 -11.60
C GLN A 338 -17.86 -105.59 -10.41
N ALA A 339 -18.61 -106.07 -9.41
CA ALA A 339 -18.88 -105.33 -8.19
C ALA A 339 -17.60 -104.96 -7.42
N GLU A 340 -16.65 -105.90 -7.24
CA GLU A 340 -15.34 -105.64 -6.61
C GLU A 340 -14.52 -104.57 -7.37
N LEU A 341 -14.55 -104.60 -8.71
CA LEU A 341 -13.84 -103.63 -9.55
C LEU A 341 -14.48 -102.24 -9.52
N ASP A 342 -15.82 -102.17 -9.50
CA ASP A 342 -16.54 -100.89 -9.39
C ASP A 342 -16.51 -100.32 -7.96
N GLU A 343 -16.39 -101.13 -6.91
CA GLU A 343 -16.12 -100.61 -5.57
C GLU A 343 -14.71 -99.99 -5.49
N LEU A 344 -13.69 -100.66 -6.05
CA LEU A 344 -12.33 -100.10 -6.18
C LEU A 344 -12.31 -98.80 -7.01
N ARG A 345 -13.15 -98.70 -8.03
CA ARG A 345 -13.33 -97.49 -8.84
C ARG A 345 -14.05 -96.39 -8.04
N ALA A 346 -15.09 -96.72 -7.29
CA ALA A 346 -15.85 -95.80 -6.45
C ALA A 346 -14.99 -95.21 -5.33
N ARG A 347 -14.24 -96.04 -4.58
CA ARG A 347 -13.31 -95.59 -3.54
C ARG A 347 -12.25 -94.63 -4.11
N ARG A 348 -11.64 -94.96 -5.25
CA ARG A 348 -10.67 -94.07 -5.93
C ARG A 348 -11.30 -92.75 -6.39
N TYR A 349 -12.53 -92.76 -6.88
CA TYR A 349 -13.26 -91.55 -7.27
C TYR A 349 -13.65 -90.68 -6.05
N GLN A 350 -14.06 -91.30 -4.95
CA GLN A 350 -14.33 -90.62 -3.68
C GLN A 350 -13.06 -89.95 -3.15
N GLU A 351 -11.93 -90.66 -3.04
CA GLU A 351 -10.66 -90.05 -2.62
C GLU A 351 -10.19 -88.95 -3.59
N ALA A 352 -10.40 -89.10 -4.90
CA ALA A 352 -10.06 -88.06 -5.88
C ALA A 352 -10.89 -86.79 -5.65
N LYS A 353 -12.21 -86.93 -5.46
CA LYS A 353 -13.11 -85.80 -5.13
C LYS A 353 -12.79 -85.20 -3.76
N GLU A 354 -12.38 -85.99 -2.79
CA GLU A 354 -11.97 -85.49 -1.47
C GLU A 354 -10.63 -84.72 -1.54
N ARG A 355 -9.67 -85.18 -2.36
CA ARG A 355 -8.43 -84.43 -2.67
C ARG A 355 -8.73 -83.12 -3.39
N GLU A 356 -9.57 -83.14 -4.42
CA GLU A 356 -10.02 -81.93 -5.12
C GLU A 356 -10.73 -80.95 -4.18
N TRP A 357 -11.63 -81.45 -3.32
CA TRP A 357 -12.36 -80.64 -2.36
C TRP A 357 -11.43 -80.00 -1.33
N ARG A 358 -10.53 -80.79 -0.70
CA ARG A 358 -9.52 -80.26 0.23
C ARG A 358 -8.56 -79.26 -0.44
N ALA A 359 -8.20 -79.46 -1.71
CA ALA A 359 -7.41 -78.50 -2.48
C ALA A 359 -8.19 -77.20 -2.78
N LYS A 360 -9.49 -77.32 -3.12
CA LYS A 360 -10.37 -76.17 -3.39
C LYS A 360 -10.64 -75.33 -2.14
N GLU A 361 -10.92 -75.98 -1.00
CA GLU A 361 -11.06 -75.31 0.31
C GLU A 361 -9.76 -74.60 0.71
N LYS A 362 -8.60 -75.28 0.60
CA LYS A 362 -7.30 -74.65 0.88
C LYS A 362 -7.06 -73.44 -0.02
N ALA A 363 -7.31 -73.54 -1.32
CA ALA A 363 -7.16 -72.43 -2.26
C ALA A 363 -8.16 -71.28 -2.00
N ALA A 364 -9.38 -71.58 -1.51
CA ALA A 364 -10.35 -70.57 -1.10
C ALA A 364 -9.90 -69.83 0.18
N ALA A 365 -9.42 -70.56 1.19
CA ALA A 365 -8.88 -69.99 2.43
C ALA A 365 -7.60 -69.16 2.17
N GLU A 366 -6.71 -69.61 1.29
CA GLU A 366 -5.53 -68.86 0.87
C GLU A 366 -5.90 -67.57 0.13
N ARG A 367 -6.89 -67.59 -0.77
CA ARG A 367 -7.42 -66.38 -1.42
C ARG A 367 -8.06 -65.41 -0.43
N GLN A 368 -8.88 -65.90 0.50
CA GLN A 368 -9.47 -65.07 1.56
C GLN A 368 -8.39 -64.44 2.44
N SER A 369 -7.36 -65.20 2.84
CA SER A 369 -6.25 -64.69 3.63
C SER A 369 -5.40 -63.67 2.86
N ALA A 370 -5.19 -63.87 1.56
CA ALA A 370 -4.51 -62.90 0.69
C ALA A 370 -5.31 -61.59 0.58
N MET A 371 -6.61 -61.67 0.28
CA MET A 371 -7.50 -60.52 0.19
C MET A 371 -7.60 -59.75 1.52
N GLN A 372 -7.62 -60.46 2.65
CA GLN A 372 -7.58 -59.82 3.97
C GLN A 372 -6.26 -59.10 4.26
N ARG A 373 -5.11 -59.67 3.85
CA ARG A 373 -3.79 -59.02 3.97
C ARG A 373 -3.68 -57.78 3.08
N GLU A 374 -4.12 -57.87 1.83
CA GLU A 374 -4.17 -56.74 0.90
C GLU A 374 -5.05 -55.61 1.44
N LEU A 375 -6.25 -55.93 1.91
CA LEU A 375 -7.20 -54.98 2.47
C LEU A 375 -6.72 -54.38 3.80
N ALA A 376 -5.96 -55.13 4.62
CA ALA A 376 -5.26 -54.61 5.79
C ALA A 376 -4.15 -53.62 5.38
N GLY A 377 -3.27 -54.00 4.44
CA GLY A 377 -2.22 -53.13 3.92
C GLY A 377 -2.76 -51.84 3.28
N ALA A 378 -3.87 -51.93 2.53
CA ALA A 378 -4.56 -50.77 1.97
C ALA A 378 -5.14 -49.84 3.06
N ARG A 379 -5.70 -50.40 4.14
CA ARG A 379 -6.15 -49.63 5.33
C ARG A 379 -4.98 -48.96 6.05
N GLU A 380 -3.83 -49.60 6.15
CA GLU A 380 -2.63 -49.03 6.76
C GLU A 380 -1.99 -47.94 5.90
N ALA A 381 -1.90 -48.15 4.59
CA ALA A 381 -1.48 -47.13 3.63
C ALA A 381 -2.41 -45.90 3.66
N GLN A 382 -3.74 -46.10 3.72
CA GLN A 382 -4.72 -45.02 3.86
C GLN A 382 -4.56 -44.26 5.19
N LYS A 383 -4.37 -44.97 6.32
CA LYS A 383 -4.07 -44.34 7.62
C LYS A 383 -2.79 -43.51 7.54
N ALA A 384 -1.71 -44.06 7.00
CA ALA A 384 -0.42 -43.39 6.87
C ALA A 384 -0.50 -42.15 5.96
N ALA A 385 -1.21 -42.23 4.83
CA ALA A 385 -1.46 -41.08 3.96
C ALA A 385 -2.25 -39.98 4.67
N LYS A 386 -3.31 -40.33 5.40
CA LYS A 386 -4.13 -39.38 6.17
C LYS A 386 -3.36 -38.75 7.34
N ILE A 387 -2.42 -39.47 7.94
CA ILE A 387 -1.50 -38.93 8.95
C ILE A 387 -0.50 -37.96 8.32
N ARG A 388 0.10 -38.30 7.16
CA ARG A 388 1.00 -37.40 6.42
C ARG A 388 0.31 -36.10 6.01
N GLN A 389 -0.89 -36.17 5.42
CA GLN A 389 -1.68 -34.99 5.05
C GLN A 389 -1.99 -34.10 6.27
N ARG A 390 -2.35 -34.69 7.42
CA ARG A 390 -2.56 -33.93 8.66
C ARG A 390 -1.29 -33.27 9.19
N ALA A 391 -0.15 -33.95 9.12
CA ALA A 391 1.14 -33.37 9.52
C ALA A 391 1.59 -32.25 8.57
N GLU A 392 1.30 -32.37 7.27
CA GLU A 392 1.59 -31.35 6.26
C GLU A 392 0.71 -30.10 6.44
N VAL A 393 -0.60 -30.28 6.65
CA VAL A 393 -1.52 -29.17 6.99
C VAL A 393 -1.09 -28.48 8.28
N ALA A 394 -0.82 -29.22 9.36
CA ALA A 394 -0.36 -28.64 10.62
C ALA A 394 0.99 -27.90 10.48
N ARG A 395 1.86 -28.33 9.56
CA ARG A 395 3.11 -27.61 9.24
C ARG A 395 2.84 -26.31 8.49
N VAL A 396 1.91 -26.31 7.52
CA VAL A 396 1.50 -25.09 6.80
C VAL A 396 0.83 -24.10 7.75
N GLU A 397 -0.09 -24.55 8.60
CA GLU A 397 -0.72 -23.74 9.64
C GLU A 397 0.33 -23.13 10.60
N HIS A 398 1.34 -23.90 11.01
CA HIS A 398 2.45 -23.41 11.83
C HIS A 398 3.34 -22.40 11.08
N ASP A 399 3.66 -22.65 9.80
CA ASP A 399 4.45 -21.74 8.96
C ASP A 399 3.69 -20.43 8.66
N GLU A 400 2.36 -20.46 8.62
CA GLU A 400 1.50 -19.27 8.52
C GLU A 400 1.40 -18.51 9.84
N PHE A 401 1.16 -19.21 10.94
CA PHE A 401 1.13 -18.61 12.29
C PHE A 401 2.47 -17.91 12.63
N MET A 402 3.61 -18.52 12.29
CA MET A 402 4.93 -17.91 12.49
C MET A 402 5.16 -16.69 11.59
N ARG A 403 4.62 -16.67 10.36
CA ARG A 403 4.64 -15.48 9.49
C ARG A 403 3.79 -14.36 10.07
N VAL A 404 2.60 -14.65 10.60
CA VAL A 404 1.75 -13.66 11.28
C VAL A 404 2.43 -13.12 12.54
N LEU A 405 3.04 -13.97 13.38
CA LEU A 405 3.82 -13.54 14.54
C LEU A 405 5.02 -12.66 14.15
N ALA A 406 5.72 -12.97 13.06
CA ALA A 406 6.82 -12.15 12.58
C ALA A 406 6.36 -10.75 12.12
N VAL A 407 5.24 -10.67 11.39
CA VAL A 407 4.63 -9.39 10.97
C VAL A 407 4.15 -8.58 12.19
N ASN A 408 3.53 -9.23 13.17
CA ASN A 408 3.06 -8.55 14.39
C ASN A 408 4.23 -8.01 15.22
N ARG A 409 5.31 -8.78 15.41
CA ARG A 409 6.53 -8.30 16.08
C ARG A 409 7.23 -7.18 15.31
N ALA A 410 7.22 -7.22 13.97
CA ALA A 410 7.75 -6.14 13.15
C ALA A 410 6.97 -4.84 13.39
N LYS A 411 5.63 -4.90 13.35
CA LYS A 411 4.75 -3.75 13.68
C LYS A 411 4.95 -3.25 15.10
N GLU A 412 4.99 -4.13 16.10
CA GLU A 412 5.27 -3.78 17.49
C GLU A 412 6.62 -3.03 17.63
N SER A 413 7.67 -3.50 16.93
CA SER A 413 8.96 -2.81 16.91
C SER A 413 8.95 -1.46 16.16
N GLU A 414 8.10 -1.33 15.14
CA GLU A 414 7.91 -0.09 14.40
C GLU A 414 7.13 0.94 15.23
N GLU A 415 6.04 0.53 15.88
CA GLU A 415 5.26 1.36 16.81
C GLU A 415 6.12 1.83 17.99
N LEU A 416 6.93 0.94 18.59
CA LEU A 416 7.91 1.32 19.62
C LEU A 416 8.96 2.31 19.09
N SER A 417 9.41 2.17 17.83
CA SER A 417 10.33 3.12 17.20
C SER A 417 9.67 4.49 16.95
N GLN A 418 8.42 4.51 16.50
CA GLN A 418 7.63 5.74 16.33
C GLN A 418 7.37 6.42 17.69
N GLN A 419 7.05 5.66 18.74
CA GLN A 419 6.93 6.19 20.11
C GLN A 419 8.27 6.76 20.61
N ALA A 420 9.38 6.08 20.38
CA ALA A 420 10.70 6.58 20.75
C ALA A 420 11.09 7.88 19.99
N THR A 421 10.75 8.01 18.70
CA THR A 421 11.02 9.25 17.94
C THR A 421 10.12 10.40 18.37
N THR A 422 8.83 10.16 18.64
CA THR A 422 7.92 11.20 19.17
C THR A 422 8.33 11.66 20.57
N MET A 423 8.69 10.74 21.48
CA MET A 423 9.27 11.09 22.78
C MET A 423 10.55 11.92 22.63
N ALA A 424 11.48 11.53 21.73
CA ALA A 424 12.70 12.29 21.48
C ALA A 424 12.44 13.69 20.89
N ILE A 425 11.37 13.86 20.10
CA ILE A 425 10.92 15.18 19.62
C ILE A 425 10.35 16.02 20.78
N HIS A 426 9.53 15.42 21.65
CA HIS A 426 9.00 16.11 22.83
C HIS A 426 10.09 16.54 23.82
N ASP A 427 11.10 15.70 24.09
CA ASP A 427 12.22 16.07 24.95
C ASP A 427 13.12 17.14 24.31
N ARG A 428 13.32 17.14 22.98
CA ARG A 428 14.00 18.25 22.28
C ARG A 428 13.25 19.55 22.44
N TYR A 429 11.95 19.57 22.12
CA TYR A 429 11.10 20.76 22.25
C TYR A 429 11.05 21.29 23.70
N LYS A 430 10.97 20.40 24.69
CA LYS A 430 11.06 20.72 26.11
C LYS A 430 12.40 21.35 26.48
N ASN A 431 13.52 20.82 25.97
CA ASN A 431 14.85 21.37 26.23
C ASN A 431 15.04 22.74 25.54
N GLU A 432 14.52 22.92 24.32
CA GLU A 432 14.49 24.20 23.61
C GLU A 432 13.67 25.24 24.37
N LEU A 433 12.49 24.86 24.87
CA LEU A 433 11.63 25.72 25.70
C LEU A 433 12.31 26.09 27.03
N LEU A 434 12.97 25.14 27.70
CA LEU A 434 13.73 25.41 28.92
C LEU A 434 14.92 26.35 28.67
N ALA A 435 15.64 26.17 27.55
CA ALA A 435 16.70 27.10 27.13
C ALA A 435 16.16 28.50 26.79
N GLN A 436 14.98 28.59 26.17
CA GLN A 436 14.30 29.86 25.90
C GLN A 436 13.84 30.55 27.19
N ILE A 437 13.35 29.80 28.18
CA ILE A 437 13.00 30.33 29.50
C ILE A 437 14.25 30.85 30.22
N ALA A 438 15.33 30.07 30.27
CA ALA A 438 16.60 30.47 30.88
C ALA A 438 17.19 31.73 30.20
N SER A 439 17.19 31.79 28.87
CA SER A 439 17.64 32.96 28.11
C SER A 439 16.80 34.22 28.42
N ASN A 440 15.49 34.08 28.57
CA ASN A 440 14.62 35.17 29.00
C ASN A 440 14.84 35.58 30.46
N GLU A 441 15.16 34.63 31.35
CA GLU A 441 15.48 34.92 32.75
C GLU A 441 16.82 35.67 32.88
N GLU A 442 17.87 35.21 32.19
CA GLU A 442 19.16 35.89 32.15
C GLU A 442 19.06 37.28 31.52
N ARG A 443 18.27 37.45 30.45
CA ARG A 443 17.98 38.78 29.90
C ARG A 443 17.33 39.69 30.95
N ARG A 444 16.30 39.22 31.67
CA ARG A 444 15.65 40.01 32.75
C ARG A 444 16.61 40.32 33.91
N LYS A 445 17.52 39.41 34.26
CA LYS A 445 18.58 39.66 35.26
C LYS A 445 19.52 40.76 34.77
N LEU A 446 19.95 40.70 33.52
CA LEU A 446 20.88 41.65 32.90
C LEU A 446 20.26 43.04 32.73
N GLU A 447 19.01 43.13 32.26
CA GLU A 447 18.21 44.36 32.22
C GLU A 447 18.07 44.98 33.61
N ARG A 448 17.80 44.16 34.64
CA ARG A 448 17.70 44.62 36.03
C ARG A 448 19.05 45.05 36.62
N GLN A 449 20.15 44.38 36.25
CA GLN A 449 21.51 44.77 36.64
C GLN A 449 21.88 46.11 36.00
N GLN A 450 21.63 46.28 34.70
CA GLN A 450 21.86 47.54 33.97
C GLN A 450 21.10 48.70 34.61
N TYR A 451 19.80 48.54 34.88
CA TYR A 451 18.99 49.55 35.58
C TYR A 451 19.55 49.91 36.97
N LEU A 452 20.01 48.91 37.73
CA LEU A 452 20.63 49.13 39.04
C LEU A 452 22.03 49.78 38.94
N GLU A 453 22.78 49.52 37.87
CA GLU A 453 24.06 50.17 37.57
C GLU A 453 23.87 51.61 37.11
N GLU A 454 22.93 51.90 36.22
CA GLU A 454 22.56 53.27 35.83
C GLU A 454 22.14 54.07 37.07
N GLY A 455 21.31 53.47 37.93
CA GLY A 455 20.97 54.03 39.23
C GLY A 455 22.15 54.17 40.20
N ARG A 456 23.27 53.44 40.05
CA ARG A 456 24.52 53.69 40.81
C ARG A 456 25.30 54.83 40.18
N ARG A 457 25.58 54.75 38.87
CA ARG A 457 26.33 55.75 38.10
C ARG A 457 25.71 57.15 38.21
N LEU A 458 24.38 57.27 38.25
CA LEU A 458 23.69 58.55 38.48
C LEU A 458 23.95 59.13 39.88
N ARG A 459 23.99 58.28 40.92
CA ARG A 459 24.34 58.70 42.30
C ARG A 459 25.83 59.01 42.44
N GLU A 460 26.69 58.23 41.81
CA GLU A 460 28.14 58.47 41.77
C GLU A 460 28.47 59.78 41.04
N ALA A 461 27.79 60.09 39.93
CA ALA A 461 27.91 61.37 39.25
C ALA A 461 27.41 62.53 40.11
N ALA A 462 26.24 62.40 40.76
CA ALA A 462 25.71 63.43 41.67
C ALA A 462 26.64 63.67 42.88
N GLU A 463 27.25 62.62 43.43
CA GLU A 463 28.25 62.74 44.50
C GLU A 463 29.56 63.36 44.02
N GLN A 464 30.03 63.04 42.80
CA GLN A 464 31.19 63.70 42.20
C GLN A 464 30.93 65.19 41.95
N GLU A 465 29.75 65.58 41.47
CA GLU A 465 29.37 66.99 41.34
C GLU A 465 29.27 67.68 42.72
N ARG A 466 28.69 67.00 43.73
CA ARG A 466 28.61 67.52 45.10
C ARG A 466 29.99 67.76 45.70
N LEU A 467 30.93 66.82 45.54
CA LEU A 467 32.32 66.96 45.99
C LEU A 467 33.02 68.09 45.24
N ARG A 468 32.94 68.13 43.91
CA ARG A 468 33.53 69.21 43.09
C ARG A 468 33.00 70.60 43.46
N LEU A 469 31.71 70.72 43.78
CA LEU A 469 31.10 71.96 44.24
C LEU A 469 31.51 72.31 45.69
N GLN A 470 31.78 71.32 46.55
CA GLN A 470 32.39 71.54 47.86
C GLN A 470 33.85 71.99 47.76
N GLU A 471 34.66 71.42 46.86
CA GLU A 471 36.03 71.88 46.55
C GLU A 471 36.03 73.33 46.05
N ILE A 472 35.12 73.67 45.12
CA ILE A 472 34.95 75.04 44.62
C ILE A 472 34.57 76.00 45.77
N LYS A 473 33.66 75.58 46.66
CA LYS A 473 33.30 76.35 47.87
C LYS A 473 34.49 76.54 48.81
N GLN A 474 35.25 75.48 49.11
CA GLN A 474 36.44 75.57 49.97
C GLN A 474 37.50 76.49 49.36
N ARG A 475 37.75 76.37 48.05
CA ARG A 475 38.67 77.28 47.34
C ARG A 475 38.19 78.72 47.38
N LYS A 476 36.88 78.98 47.23
CA LYS A 476 36.30 80.33 47.35
C LYS A 476 36.36 80.89 48.78
N LEU A 477 36.23 80.04 49.81
CA LEU A 477 36.48 80.44 51.20
C LEU A 477 37.97 80.73 51.46
N GLY A 478 38.89 80.02 50.79
CA GLY A 478 40.31 80.35 50.73
C GLY A 478 40.59 81.71 50.06
N GLU A 479 40.08 81.92 48.84
CA GLU A 479 40.18 83.21 48.12
C GLU A 479 39.64 84.39 48.97
N LEU A 480 38.55 84.21 49.71
CA LEU A 480 38.01 85.21 50.67
C LEU A 480 38.81 85.34 51.97
N THR A 481 39.64 84.35 52.30
CA THR A 481 40.55 84.37 53.46
C THR A 481 41.81 85.15 53.14
N ASP A 482 42.41 84.89 51.99
CA ASP A 482 43.59 85.59 51.48
C ASP A 482 43.27 87.07 51.17
N ALA A 483 42.04 87.36 50.72
CA ALA A 483 41.51 88.71 50.56
C ALA A 483 41.17 89.45 51.88
N GLY A 484 41.44 88.86 53.05
CA GLY A 484 41.34 89.54 54.35
C GLY A 484 39.92 89.84 54.87
N VAL A 485 38.86 89.37 54.20
CA VAL A 485 37.45 89.67 54.55
C VAL A 485 37.12 89.18 55.97
N PRO A 486 36.55 89.98 56.89
CA PRO A 486 36.28 89.52 58.27
C PRO A 486 35.35 88.31 58.33
N SER A 487 35.64 87.38 59.26
CA SER A 487 34.98 86.06 59.38
C SER A 487 33.45 86.12 59.46
N LYS A 488 32.90 87.17 60.09
CA LYS A 488 31.45 87.46 60.15
C LYS A 488 30.76 87.41 58.79
N TYR A 489 31.42 87.85 57.73
CA TYR A 489 30.87 87.90 56.36
C TYR A 489 31.19 86.64 55.53
N ARG A 490 32.08 85.75 56.01
CA ARG A 490 32.34 84.43 55.39
C ARG A 490 31.32 83.37 55.84
N ALA A 491 30.72 83.56 57.02
CA ALA A 491 29.91 82.56 57.71
C ALA A 491 28.66 82.08 56.96
N GLU A 492 28.11 82.87 56.03
CA GLU A 492 26.94 82.47 55.22
C GLU A 492 27.35 81.50 54.10
N LEU A 493 28.42 81.81 53.37
CA LEU A 493 29.01 80.89 52.38
C LEU A 493 29.52 79.61 53.04
N ASP A 494 30.09 79.70 54.24
CA ASP A 494 30.53 78.55 55.03
C ASP A 494 29.36 77.67 55.51
N LYS A 495 28.20 78.25 55.82
CA LYS A 495 26.97 77.50 56.15
C LYS A 495 26.18 76.99 54.92
N PHE A 496 26.46 77.50 53.72
CA PHE A 496 25.77 77.10 52.49
C PHE A 496 25.90 75.58 52.20
N LYS A 497 24.77 74.87 52.15
CA LYS A 497 24.73 73.42 51.86
C LYS A 497 24.72 73.17 50.36
N VAL A 498 25.85 72.71 49.84
CA VAL A 498 26.01 72.26 48.46
C VAL A 498 25.18 70.99 48.22
N GLY A 499 24.30 71.03 47.21
CA GLY A 499 23.46 69.88 46.82
C GLY A 499 22.13 69.76 47.58
N ALA A 500 21.57 70.87 48.09
CA ALA A 500 20.24 70.90 48.69
C ALA A 500 19.20 71.53 47.75
N HIS A 501 18.50 70.67 47.01
CA HIS A 501 17.22 70.93 46.34
C HIS A 501 16.24 69.81 46.68
#